data_AF-A0A8R7P958-F1
#
_entry.id   AF-A0A8R7P958-F1
#
_cell.length_a   1.000
_cell.length_b   1.000
_cell.length_c   1.000
_cell.angle_alpha   90.00
_cell.angle_beta   90.00
_cell.angle_gamma   90.00
#
_symmetry.space_group_name_H-M   'P 1'
#
loop_
_entity.id
_entity.type
_entity.pdbx_description
1 polymer ?
#
loop_
_entity_poly.entity_id
_entity_poly.type
_entity_poly.pdbx_seq_one_letter_code
_entity_poly.pdbx_strand_id
1 'polypeptide(L)'
;MMLKITTKLVCLSKRQLHEQNQESAEERFAEVAKQSLELILKAACSFGDAEWSDVHISQQLTIFDTLVDVLFNIQDLPFSGSGEVAGIINKMVNAFKGVMQSTSNDIRSSKESVIHPATFILIQVLEFFGRNREMVQSILESGDYNTGPCSDMFDCLVSKLKECAEVIFQEKGQRCIFFLNNTNYVLQKNCHSGLLPPSVASNLVSLMDQNIVSYLEEYWFPLVRYLDGDSLKKPRGSSLDKFTKEFFTICDSQMTWKVQTSLKERLRERIVDLIVPKYVIFLKALQGTPSSWLKRVCRARSEKPIYPAPQLEEVIRGLFER
;
A
#
# COMPACT_ATOMS: atom_id res chain seq x y z
N MET A 1 15.69 -29.59 -1.07
CA MET A 1 15.54 -30.98 -1.56
C MET A 1 15.60 -31.99 -0.41
N MET A 2 16.66 -32.01 0.40
CA MET A 2 16.78 -32.95 1.54
C MET A 2 15.62 -32.85 2.55
N LEU A 3 15.22 -31.64 2.98
CA LEU A 3 14.08 -31.43 3.88
C LEU A 3 12.80 -32.11 3.37
N LYS A 4 12.41 -31.88 2.10
CA LYS A 4 11.23 -32.52 1.49
C LYS A 4 11.33 -34.05 1.45
N ILE A 5 12.52 -34.59 1.15
CA ILE A 5 12.74 -36.05 1.12
C ILE A 5 12.58 -36.63 2.52
N THR A 6 13.22 -36.02 3.52
CA THR A 6 13.12 -36.45 4.92
C THR A 6 11.67 -36.41 5.41
N THR A 7 10.94 -35.31 5.14
CA THR A 7 9.51 -35.21 5.51
C THR A 7 8.69 -36.31 4.86
N LYS A 8 8.85 -36.55 3.55
CA LYS A 8 8.12 -37.62 2.85
C LYS A 8 8.42 -39.00 3.45
N LEU A 9 9.68 -39.28 3.78
CA LEU A 9 10.06 -40.54 4.41
C LEU A 9 9.41 -40.69 5.79
N VAL A 10 9.40 -39.63 6.60
CA VAL A 10 8.74 -39.64 7.92
C VAL A 10 7.24 -39.89 7.79
N CYS A 11 6.54 -39.20 6.88
CA CYS A 11 5.11 -39.42 6.63
C CYS A 11 4.81 -40.84 6.12
N LEU A 12 5.67 -41.39 5.25
CA LEU A 12 5.53 -42.77 4.76
C LEU A 12 5.71 -43.79 5.88
N SER A 13 6.69 -43.60 6.76
CA SER A 13 6.90 -44.46 7.93
C SER A 13 5.69 -44.46 8.86
N LYS A 14 5.05 -43.30 9.10
CA LYS A 14 3.79 -43.22 9.86
C LYS A 14 2.69 -44.05 9.21
N ARG A 15 2.49 -43.92 7.90
CA ARG A 15 1.46 -44.67 7.17
C ARG A 15 1.69 -46.18 7.27
N GLN A 16 2.93 -46.64 7.09
CA GLN A 16 3.28 -48.06 7.19
C GLN A 16 3.05 -48.61 8.61
N LEU A 17 3.34 -47.83 9.66
CA LEU A 17 3.07 -48.23 11.04
C LEU A 17 1.57 -48.35 11.35
N HIS A 18 0.74 -47.45 10.81
CA HIS A 18 -0.71 -47.57 10.94
C HIS A 18 -1.27 -48.77 10.17
N GLU A 19 -0.79 -49.05 8.96
CA GLU A 19 -1.21 -50.21 8.16
C GLU A 19 -0.91 -51.55 8.85
N GLN A 20 0.12 -51.59 9.71
CA GLN A 20 0.47 -52.76 10.51
C GLN A 20 -0.44 -52.97 11.75
N ASN A 21 -1.42 -52.08 11.98
CA ASN A 21 -2.48 -52.21 12.98
C ASN A 21 -2.00 -52.57 14.41
N GLN A 22 -0.85 -52.01 14.82
CA GLN A 22 -0.27 -52.25 16.14
C GLN A 22 -0.89 -51.32 17.19
N GLU A 23 -1.36 -51.87 18.32
CA GLU A 23 -1.54 -51.09 19.55
C GLU A 23 -0.21 -50.39 19.87
N SER A 24 -0.26 -49.09 20.21
CA SER A 24 0.90 -48.16 20.42
C SER A 24 1.67 -47.68 19.17
N ALA A 25 1.14 -47.82 17.95
CA ALA A 25 1.81 -47.34 16.74
C ALA A 25 2.16 -45.83 16.78
N GLU A 26 1.30 -44.99 17.36
CA GLU A 26 1.53 -43.55 17.48
C GLU A 26 2.66 -43.19 18.44
N GLU A 27 2.72 -43.83 19.62
CA GLU A 27 3.79 -43.62 20.60
C GLU A 27 5.14 -44.09 20.05
N ARG A 28 5.18 -45.25 19.38
CA ARG A 28 6.42 -45.75 18.73
C ARG A 28 6.87 -44.85 17.60
N PHE A 29 5.93 -44.37 16.77
CA PHE A 29 6.25 -43.41 15.72
C PHE A 29 6.81 -42.12 16.31
N ALA A 30 6.17 -41.57 17.34
CA ALA A 30 6.61 -40.36 18.01
C ALA A 30 8.05 -40.52 18.49
N GLU A 31 8.39 -41.62 19.16
CA GLU A 31 9.75 -41.86 19.68
C GLU A 31 10.80 -41.97 18.56
N VAL A 32 10.51 -42.71 17.48
CA VAL A 32 11.45 -42.91 16.36
C VAL A 32 11.62 -41.65 15.50
N ALA A 33 10.53 -40.92 15.26
CA ALA A 33 10.54 -39.75 14.40
C ALA A 33 11.00 -38.47 15.11
N LYS A 34 10.95 -38.43 16.46
CA LYS A 34 11.22 -37.26 17.29
C LYS A 34 12.47 -36.50 16.86
N GLN A 35 13.63 -37.15 16.86
CA GLN A 35 14.90 -36.49 16.55
C GLN A 35 14.92 -35.90 15.13
N SER A 36 14.31 -36.60 14.16
CA SER A 36 14.23 -36.11 12.78
C SER A 36 13.32 -34.89 12.67
N LEU A 37 12.17 -34.91 13.36
CA LEU A 37 11.22 -33.79 13.39
C LEU A 37 11.82 -32.57 14.10
N GLU A 38 12.52 -32.76 15.21
CA GLU A 38 13.24 -31.69 15.92
C GLU A 38 14.30 -31.04 15.03
N LEU A 39 15.06 -31.82 14.24
CA LEU A 39 16.04 -31.27 13.31
C LEU A 39 15.37 -30.50 12.15
N ILE A 40 14.23 -30.96 11.66
CA ILE A 40 13.44 -30.24 10.64
C ILE A 40 12.99 -28.89 11.20
N LEU A 41 12.39 -28.87 12.40
CA LEU A 41 11.96 -27.62 13.03
C LEU A 41 13.13 -26.69 13.30
N LYS A 42 14.25 -27.20 13.82
CA LYS A 42 15.46 -26.41 14.06
C LYS A 42 15.99 -25.77 12.77
N ALA A 43 16.01 -26.52 11.66
CA ALA A 43 16.41 -25.99 10.37
C ALA A 43 15.42 -24.91 9.89
N ALA A 44 14.11 -25.15 9.99
CA ALA A 44 13.09 -24.19 9.60
C ALA A 44 13.17 -22.89 10.43
N CYS A 45 13.36 -22.99 11.75
CA CYS A 45 13.61 -21.86 12.64
C CYS A 45 14.85 -21.08 12.20
N SER A 46 15.96 -21.75 11.87
CA SER A 46 17.20 -21.07 11.48
C SER A 46 17.06 -20.22 10.22
N PHE A 47 16.20 -20.61 9.28
CA PHE A 47 15.91 -19.78 8.10
C PHE A 47 15.04 -18.56 8.43
N GLY A 48 14.15 -18.68 9.42
CA GLY A 48 13.37 -17.56 9.92
C GLY A 48 14.22 -16.56 10.72
N ASP A 49 15.27 -17.04 11.39
CA ASP A 49 16.19 -16.22 12.19
C ASP A 49 17.41 -15.70 11.39
N ALA A 50 17.54 -16.08 10.13
CA ALA A 50 18.65 -15.65 9.27
C ALA A 50 18.54 -14.15 8.91
N GLU A 51 19.70 -13.50 8.74
CA GLU A 51 19.75 -12.14 8.24
C GLU A 51 19.52 -12.12 6.72
N TRP A 52 18.37 -11.59 6.33
CA TRP A 52 17.97 -11.41 4.94
C TRP A 52 18.05 -9.93 4.56
N SER A 53 18.36 -9.68 3.29
CA SER A 53 18.29 -8.34 2.68
C SER A 53 17.41 -8.38 1.45
N ASP A 54 17.09 -7.22 0.90
CA ASP A 54 16.23 -7.05 -0.27
C ASP A 54 16.71 -7.82 -1.51
N VAL A 55 18.02 -7.94 -1.72
CA VAL A 55 18.59 -8.76 -2.82
C VAL A 55 18.30 -10.25 -2.69
N HIS A 56 18.00 -10.74 -1.48
CA HIS A 56 17.78 -12.16 -1.23
C HIS A 56 16.31 -12.57 -1.32
N ILE A 57 15.37 -11.64 -1.58
CA ILE A 57 13.92 -11.92 -1.49
C ILE A 57 13.49 -13.13 -2.34
N SER A 58 14.02 -13.28 -3.56
CA SER A 58 13.69 -14.41 -4.43
C SER A 58 14.14 -15.77 -3.85
N GLN A 59 15.33 -15.81 -3.25
CA GLN A 59 15.87 -17.03 -2.62
C GLN A 59 15.10 -17.34 -1.34
N GLN A 60 14.81 -16.32 -0.52
CA GLN A 60 14.02 -16.43 0.70
C GLN A 60 12.63 -17.01 0.40
N LEU A 61 11.92 -16.47 -0.61
CA LEU A 61 10.61 -16.97 -1.03
C LEU A 61 10.66 -18.43 -1.47
N THR A 62 11.70 -18.84 -2.21
CA THR A 62 11.88 -20.22 -2.65
C THR A 62 12.10 -21.18 -1.48
N ILE A 63 12.90 -20.77 -0.50
CA ILE A 63 13.16 -21.55 0.71
C ILE A 63 11.88 -21.65 1.53
N PHE A 64 11.17 -20.54 1.75
CA PHE A 64 9.96 -20.52 2.56
C PHE A 64 8.82 -21.29 1.90
N ASP A 65 8.73 -21.34 0.57
CA ASP A 65 7.79 -22.19 -0.16
C ASP A 65 8.06 -23.68 0.11
N THR A 66 9.34 -24.06 0.14
CA THR A 66 9.73 -25.41 0.56
C THR A 66 9.41 -25.69 2.03
N LEU A 67 9.59 -24.70 2.92
CA LEU A 67 9.32 -24.87 4.34
C LEU A 67 7.82 -24.96 4.63
N VAL A 68 6.96 -24.17 3.98
CA VAL A 68 5.50 -24.27 4.17
C VAL A 68 5.00 -25.67 3.82
N ASP A 69 5.42 -26.22 2.68
CA ASP A 69 5.10 -27.60 2.29
C ASP A 69 5.57 -28.61 3.35
N VAL A 70 6.78 -28.46 3.86
CA VAL A 70 7.31 -29.33 4.92
C VAL A 70 6.51 -29.20 6.22
N LEU A 71 6.25 -27.97 6.67
CA LEU A 71 5.56 -27.67 7.92
C LEU A 71 4.11 -28.18 7.90
N PHE A 72 3.41 -27.97 6.79
CA PHE A 72 2.05 -28.47 6.58
C PHE A 72 1.99 -30.00 6.72
N ASN A 73 2.94 -30.73 6.13
CA ASN A 73 2.96 -32.19 6.19
C ASN A 73 3.30 -32.75 7.59
N ILE A 74 3.95 -31.96 8.47
CA ILE A 74 4.35 -32.42 9.81
C ILE A 74 3.48 -31.88 10.94
N GLN A 75 2.61 -30.89 10.70
CA GLN A 75 1.82 -30.23 11.75
C GLN A 75 0.95 -31.20 12.56
N ASP A 76 0.40 -32.24 11.91
CA ASP A 76 -0.49 -33.24 12.52
C ASP A 76 0.25 -34.48 13.03
N LEU A 77 1.59 -34.44 13.09
CA LEU A 77 2.39 -35.53 13.64
C LEU A 77 2.43 -35.42 15.17
N PRO A 78 2.31 -36.54 15.90
CA PRO A 78 2.40 -36.53 17.35
C PRO A 78 3.86 -36.39 17.79
N PHE A 79 4.29 -35.16 18.11
CA PHE A 79 5.61 -34.89 18.70
C PHE A 79 5.58 -33.63 19.57
N SER A 80 6.53 -33.50 20.50
CA SER A 80 6.54 -32.45 21.54
C SER A 80 6.61 -31.00 21.01
N GLY A 81 6.97 -30.81 19.75
CA GLY A 81 7.12 -29.50 19.11
C GLY A 81 6.03 -29.15 18.10
N SER A 82 4.93 -29.91 18.00
CA SER A 82 3.87 -29.64 17.01
C SER A 82 3.27 -28.22 17.17
N GLY A 83 3.17 -27.72 18.41
CA GLY A 83 2.74 -26.34 18.68
C GLY A 83 3.71 -25.25 18.22
N GLU A 84 4.96 -25.58 17.87
CA GLU A 84 5.96 -24.61 17.41
C GLU A 84 5.83 -24.31 15.90
N VAL A 85 5.10 -25.14 15.15
CA VAL A 85 4.97 -25.04 13.69
C VAL A 85 4.36 -23.70 13.26
N ALA A 86 3.30 -23.25 13.93
CA ALA A 86 2.71 -21.93 13.70
C ALA A 86 3.68 -20.78 14.05
N GLY A 87 4.49 -20.96 15.09
CA GLY A 87 5.54 -20.00 15.48
C GLY A 87 6.60 -19.78 14.39
N ILE A 88 6.87 -20.81 13.58
CA ILE A 88 7.81 -20.70 12.45
C ILE A 88 7.24 -19.83 11.33
N ILE A 89 5.94 -19.90 11.04
CA ILE A 89 5.30 -18.99 10.07
C ILE A 89 5.44 -17.53 10.53
N ASN A 90 5.33 -17.27 11.83
CA ASN A 90 5.53 -15.92 12.37
C ASN A 90 6.97 -15.44 12.20
N LYS A 91 7.96 -16.31 12.39
CA LYS A 91 9.36 -16.02 12.08
C LYS A 91 9.54 -15.70 10.59
N MET A 92 8.89 -16.43 9.69
CA MET A 92 8.91 -16.12 8.25
C MET A 92 8.34 -14.74 7.95
N VAL A 93 7.18 -14.40 8.52
CA VAL A 93 6.56 -13.06 8.38
C VAL A 93 7.51 -11.98 8.87
N ASN A 94 8.13 -12.17 10.04
CA ASN A 94 9.10 -11.21 10.59
C ASN A 94 10.35 -11.07 9.72
N ALA A 95 10.84 -12.16 9.13
CA ALA A 95 11.94 -12.13 8.18
C ALA A 95 11.58 -11.32 6.93
N PHE A 96 10.37 -11.48 6.38
CA PHE A 96 9.89 -10.63 5.27
C PHE A 96 9.75 -9.16 5.66
N LYS A 97 9.24 -8.87 6.86
CA LYS A 97 9.18 -7.50 7.40
C LYS A 97 10.57 -6.88 7.48
N GLY A 98 11.56 -7.62 7.99
CA GLY A 98 12.95 -7.17 8.07
C GLY A 98 13.54 -6.84 6.70
N VAL A 99 13.32 -7.72 5.70
CA VAL A 99 13.74 -7.47 4.32
C VAL A 99 13.11 -6.18 3.78
N MET A 100 11.80 -6.01 3.95
CA MET A 100 11.10 -4.82 3.50
C MET A 100 11.58 -3.54 4.20
N GLN A 101 11.86 -3.60 5.51
CA GLN A 101 12.38 -2.48 6.29
C GLN A 101 13.81 -2.09 5.88
N SER A 102 14.64 -3.08 5.50
CA SER A 102 16.02 -2.85 5.06
C SER A 102 16.15 -2.20 3.68
N THR A 103 15.06 -2.10 2.92
CA THR A 103 15.08 -1.42 1.61
C THR A 103 15.54 0.03 1.73
N SER A 104 16.34 0.46 0.75
CA SER A 104 16.86 1.82 0.70
C SER A 104 15.75 2.86 0.63
N ASN A 105 15.92 3.93 1.41
CA ASN A 105 15.06 5.12 1.34
C ASN A 105 15.40 6.00 0.12
N ASP A 106 16.50 5.74 -0.59
CA ASP A 106 16.96 6.57 -1.70
C ASP A 106 16.26 6.23 -3.02
N ILE A 107 15.02 6.69 -3.16
CA ILE A 107 14.27 6.66 -4.42
C ILE A 107 14.82 7.70 -5.41
N ARG A 108 15.60 8.69 -4.94
CA ARG A 108 16.11 9.79 -5.79
C ARG A 108 17.16 9.29 -6.77
N SER A 109 17.86 8.21 -6.44
CA SER A 109 18.78 7.51 -7.35
C SER A 109 18.05 6.89 -8.55
N SER A 110 16.82 6.40 -8.36
CA SER A 110 15.95 5.93 -9.44
C SER A 110 15.07 7.08 -9.92
N LYS A 111 15.62 7.97 -10.77
CA LYS A 111 14.90 9.09 -11.39
C LYS A 111 13.61 8.71 -12.15
N GLU A 112 13.32 7.42 -12.28
CA GLU A 112 12.22 6.86 -13.07
C GLU A 112 11.16 6.10 -12.24
N SER A 113 11.44 5.66 -11.01
CA SER A 113 10.47 4.83 -10.27
C SER A 113 9.59 5.65 -9.34
N VAL A 114 8.31 5.69 -9.68
CA VAL A 114 7.20 6.20 -8.86
C VAL A 114 6.93 5.31 -7.62
N ILE A 115 7.48 4.09 -7.62
CA ILE A 115 7.16 3.03 -6.66
C ILE A 115 8.41 2.61 -5.88
N HIS A 116 8.23 2.50 -4.56
CA HIS A 116 9.25 2.14 -3.60
C HIS A 116 9.57 0.64 -3.68
N PRO A 117 10.85 0.22 -3.57
CA PRO A 117 11.27 -1.19 -3.55
C PRO A 117 10.46 -2.09 -2.59
N ALA A 118 10.23 -1.62 -1.36
CA ALA A 118 9.34 -2.25 -0.38
C ALA A 118 7.98 -2.68 -0.94
N THR A 119 7.37 -1.89 -1.83
CA THR A 119 6.07 -2.22 -2.44
C THR A 119 6.19 -3.42 -3.37
N PHE A 120 7.29 -3.56 -4.12
CA PHE A 120 7.52 -4.75 -4.96
C PHE A 120 7.77 -6.00 -4.12
N ILE A 121 8.47 -5.86 -2.99
CA ILE A 121 8.66 -6.96 -2.03
C ILE A 121 7.32 -7.41 -1.46
N LEU A 122 6.45 -6.47 -1.07
CA LEU A 122 5.11 -6.82 -0.60
C LEU A 122 4.35 -7.64 -1.64
N ILE A 123 4.34 -7.24 -2.91
CA ILE A 123 3.64 -7.99 -3.97
C ILE A 123 4.15 -9.43 -4.07
N GLN A 124 5.47 -9.64 -4.07
CA GLN A 124 6.04 -10.99 -4.16
C GLN A 124 5.68 -11.84 -2.92
N VAL A 125 5.68 -11.24 -1.73
CA VAL A 125 5.30 -11.92 -0.49
C VAL A 125 3.80 -12.26 -0.49
N LEU A 126 2.94 -11.37 -0.97
CA LEU A 126 1.51 -11.63 -1.10
C LEU A 126 1.23 -12.72 -2.15
N GLU A 127 1.96 -12.75 -3.26
CA GLU A 127 1.88 -13.84 -4.24
C GLU A 127 2.33 -15.17 -3.65
N PHE A 128 3.33 -15.17 -2.77
CA PHE A 128 3.72 -16.34 -1.99
C PHE A 128 2.61 -16.82 -1.07
N PHE A 129 1.99 -15.95 -0.27
CA PHE A 129 0.86 -16.32 0.58
C PHE A 129 -0.37 -16.73 -0.23
N GLY A 130 -0.59 -16.14 -1.39
CA GLY A 130 -1.66 -16.52 -2.31
C GLY A 130 -1.50 -17.95 -2.82
N ARG A 131 -0.28 -18.32 -3.25
CA ARG A 131 0.05 -19.69 -3.70
C ARG A 131 -0.04 -20.73 -2.59
N ASN A 132 0.29 -20.33 -1.36
CA ASN A 132 0.36 -21.21 -0.20
C ASN A 132 -0.85 -21.07 0.75
N ARG A 133 -1.95 -20.46 0.29
CA ARG A 133 -3.07 -20.03 1.15
C ARG A 133 -3.61 -21.15 2.03
N GLU A 134 -3.94 -22.29 1.45
CA GLU A 134 -4.58 -23.41 2.17
C GLU A 134 -3.63 -24.01 3.21
N MET A 135 -2.36 -24.23 2.85
CA MET A 135 -1.35 -24.77 3.76
C MET A 135 -1.06 -23.82 4.92
N VAL A 136 -0.85 -22.53 4.62
CA VAL A 136 -0.58 -21.53 5.65
C VAL A 136 -1.78 -21.37 6.57
N GLN A 137 -3.00 -21.33 6.03
CA GLN A 137 -4.21 -21.23 6.84
C GLN A 137 -4.36 -22.44 7.78
N SER A 138 -4.15 -23.65 7.28
CA SER A 138 -4.19 -24.87 8.09
C SER A 138 -3.14 -24.87 9.22
N ILE A 139 -1.91 -24.43 8.93
CA ILE A 139 -0.86 -24.31 9.94
C ILE A 139 -1.26 -23.30 11.02
N LEU A 140 -1.82 -22.16 10.62
CA LEU A 140 -2.17 -21.10 11.56
C LEU A 140 -3.42 -21.42 12.39
N GLU A 141 -4.39 -22.17 11.86
CA GLU A 141 -5.57 -22.63 12.63
C GLU A 141 -5.19 -23.56 13.78
N SER A 142 -4.05 -24.24 13.68
CA SER A 142 -3.50 -25.08 14.75
C SER A 142 -2.81 -24.29 15.87
N GLY A 143 -2.62 -22.97 15.71
CA GLY A 143 -1.92 -22.11 16.67
C GLY A 143 -2.69 -20.83 17.04
N ASP A 144 -2.25 -20.16 18.11
CA ASP A 144 -2.86 -18.92 18.62
C ASP A 144 -2.45 -17.66 17.81
N TYR A 145 -2.49 -17.71 16.47
CA TYR A 145 -2.09 -16.56 15.65
C TYR A 145 -3.28 -15.60 15.42
N ASN A 146 -3.25 -14.46 16.11
CA ASN A 146 -4.39 -13.52 16.19
C ASN A 146 -4.55 -12.57 15.00
N THR A 147 -3.53 -12.37 14.16
CA THR A 147 -3.58 -11.48 12.98
C THR A 147 -3.20 -12.23 11.72
N GLY A 148 -3.77 -11.91 10.56
CA GLY A 148 -3.42 -12.60 9.31
C GLY A 148 -2.06 -12.13 8.77
N PRO A 149 -1.18 -13.02 8.25
CA PRO A 149 0.14 -12.65 7.72
C PRO A 149 0.10 -11.51 6.68
N CYS A 150 -0.94 -11.47 5.86
CA CYS A 150 -1.12 -10.43 4.85
C CYS A 150 -1.40 -9.04 5.48
N SER A 151 -2.11 -8.98 6.61
CA SER A 151 -2.37 -7.73 7.33
C SER A 151 -1.07 -7.19 7.92
N ASP A 152 -0.33 -8.06 8.60
CA ASP A 152 0.98 -7.76 9.18
C ASP A 152 1.98 -7.20 8.15
N MET A 153 2.02 -7.80 6.96
CA MET A 153 2.87 -7.33 5.86
C MET A 153 2.38 -5.99 5.30
N PHE A 154 1.06 -5.80 5.20
CA PHE A 154 0.50 -4.52 4.74
C PHE A 154 0.82 -3.38 5.73
N ASP A 155 0.64 -3.60 7.02
CA ASP A 155 0.94 -2.61 8.06
C ASP A 155 2.44 -2.24 8.10
N CYS A 156 3.30 -3.23 7.86
CA CYS A 156 4.73 -3.00 7.72
C CYS A 156 5.05 -2.13 6.49
N LEU A 157 4.40 -2.36 5.35
CA LEU A 157 4.57 -1.51 4.17
C LEU A 157 4.11 -0.08 4.46
N VAL A 158 2.92 0.09 5.05
CA VAL A 158 2.37 1.41 5.38
C VAL A 158 3.33 2.18 6.28
N SER A 159 3.89 1.52 7.29
CA SER A 159 4.85 2.12 8.23
C SER A 159 6.13 2.54 7.51
N LYS A 160 6.70 1.66 6.68
CA LYS A 160 7.90 1.96 5.88
C LYS A 160 7.67 3.14 4.93
N LEU A 161 6.56 3.14 4.18
CA LEU A 161 6.26 4.22 3.25
C LEU A 161 6.10 5.57 3.96
N LYS A 162 5.47 5.60 5.14
CA LYS A 162 5.35 6.83 5.93
C LYS A 162 6.73 7.36 6.37
N GLU A 163 7.57 6.48 6.91
CA GLU A 163 8.94 6.83 7.29
C GLU A 163 9.73 7.39 6.10
N CYS A 164 9.71 6.71 4.96
CA CYS A 164 10.40 7.16 3.75
C CYS A 164 9.85 8.50 3.27
N ALA A 165 8.53 8.69 3.29
CA ALA A 165 7.90 9.93 2.83
C ALA A 165 8.38 11.15 3.63
N GLU A 166 8.47 11.01 4.96
CA GLU A 166 8.94 12.06 5.86
C GLU A 166 10.41 12.43 5.60
N VAL A 167 11.25 11.44 5.28
CA VAL A 167 12.68 11.67 4.97
C VAL A 167 12.87 12.30 3.59
N ILE A 168 12.13 11.84 2.58
CA ILE A 168 12.38 12.19 1.17
C ILE A 168 11.72 13.52 0.80
N PHE A 169 10.52 13.80 1.30
CA PHE A 169 9.70 14.92 0.86
C PHE A 169 9.48 15.94 1.97
N GLN A 170 9.73 17.21 1.65
CA GLN A 170 9.44 18.32 2.57
C GLN A 170 7.95 18.67 2.54
N GLU A 171 7.34 18.63 1.36
CA GLU A 171 5.95 19.01 1.16
C GLU A 171 4.99 17.86 1.50
N LYS A 172 3.99 18.15 2.33
CA LYS A 172 2.96 17.19 2.74
C LYS A 172 2.19 16.62 1.54
N GLY A 173 1.93 17.41 0.49
CA GLY A 173 1.26 16.89 -0.72
C GLY A 173 2.10 15.87 -1.48
N GLN A 174 3.41 16.09 -1.58
CA GLN A 174 4.31 15.12 -2.21
C GLN A 174 4.34 13.81 -1.41
N ARG A 175 4.28 13.87 -0.08
CA ARG A 175 4.13 12.68 0.77
C ARG A 175 2.84 11.92 0.48
N CYS A 176 1.71 12.64 0.37
CA CYS A 176 0.42 12.03 0.00
C CYS A 176 0.48 11.37 -1.38
N ILE A 177 1.05 12.05 -2.39
CA ILE A 177 1.17 11.51 -3.75
C ILE A 177 2.08 10.27 -3.78
N PHE A 178 3.22 10.33 -3.10
CA PHE A 178 4.11 9.19 -2.95
C PHE A 178 3.38 8.00 -2.32
N PHE A 179 2.64 8.23 -1.23
CA PHE A 179 1.87 7.19 -0.58
C PHE A 179 0.79 6.61 -1.49
N LEU A 180 0.05 7.47 -2.20
CA LEU A 180 -1.01 7.07 -3.14
C LEU A 180 -0.47 6.28 -4.32
N ASN A 181 0.69 6.63 -4.86
CA ASN A 181 1.32 5.88 -5.93
C ASN A 181 1.61 4.43 -5.54
N ASN A 182 2.20 4.24 -4.36
CA ASN A 182 2.55 2.90 -3.86
C ASN A 182 1.30 2.08 -3.51
N THR A 183 0.33 2.69 -2.83
CA THR A 183 -0.91 2.01 -2.46
C THR A 183 -1.81 1.70 -3.65
N ASN A 184 -1.88 2.60 -4.63
CA ASN A 184 -2.60 2.34 -5.89
C ASN A 184 -1.97 1.18 -6.67
N TYR A 185 -0.64 1.06 -6.67
CA TYR A 185 0.03 -0.09 -7.28
C TYR A 185 -0.36 -1.41 -6.60
N VAL A 186 -0.40 -1.43 -5.26
CA VAL A 186 -0.87 -2.61 -4.51
C VAL A 186 -2.33 -2.92 -4.83
N LEU A 187 -3.20 -1.90 -4.88
CA LEU A 187 -4.60 -2.07 -5.20
C LEU A 187 -4.79 -2.67 -6.60
N GLN A 188 -4.08 -2.15 -7.59
CA GLN A 188 -4.12 -2.68 -8.95
C GLN A 188 -3.72 -4.16 -8.97
N LYS A 189 -2.60 -4.53 -8.36
CA LYS A 189 -2.19 -5.96 -8.31
C LYS A 189 -3.20 -6.82 -7.56
N ASN A 190 -3.80 -6.30 -6.50
CA ASN A 190 -4.85 -6.99 -5.77
C ASN A 190 -6.11 -7.23 -6.62
N CYS A 191 -6.56 -6.25 -7.41
CA CYS A 191 -7.74 -6.41 -8.28
C CYS A 191 -7.58 -7.52 -9.32
N HIS A 192 -6.35 -7.77 -9.79
CA HIS A 192 -6.10 -8.82 -10.80
C HIS A 192 -5.94 -10.21 -10.15
N SER A 193 -5.32 -10.27 -8.97
CA SER A 193 -4.85 -11.54 -8.39
C SER A 193 -5.53 -11.94 -7.08
N GLY A 194 -6.37 -11.09 -6.47
CA GLY A 194 -7.05 -11.37 -5.20
C GLY A 194 -6.10 -11.68 -4.04
N LEU A 195 -4.98 -10.95 -3.99
CA LEU A 195 -3.85 -11.20 -3.09
C LEU A 195 -4.13 -10.88 -1.63
N LEU A 196 -4.89 -9.81 -1.38
CA LEU A 196 -5.23 -9.33 -0.05
C LEU A 196 -6.57 -9.93 0.40
N PRO A 197 -6.70 -10.27 1.71
CA PRO A 197 -8.00 -10.53 2.31
C PRO A 197 -8.95 -9.34 2.14
N PRO A 198 -10.28 -9.56 2.04
CA PRO A 198 -11.25 -8.47 1.83
C PRO A 198 -11.17 -7.33 2.86
N SER A 199 -10.92 -7.67 4.13
CA SER A 199 -10.75 -6.67 5.20
C SER A 199 -9.53 -5.77 4.97
N VAL A 200 -8.39 -6.36 4.59
CA VAL A 200 -7.15 -5.62 4.29
C VAL A 200 -7.31 -4.80 3.02
N ALA A 201 -7.98 -5.33 2.00
CA ALA A 201 -8.29 -4.59 0.77
C ALA A 201 -9.19 -3.37 1.03
N SER A 202 -10.20 -3.51 1.90
CA SER A 202 -11.04 -2.40 2.35
C SER A 202 -10.24 -1.33 3.09
N ASN A 203 -9.35 -1.75 4.00
CA ASN A 203 -8.45 -0.84 4.72
C ASN A 203 -7.54 -0.06 3.77
N LEU A 204 -7.00 -0.72 2.74
CA LEU A 204 -6.20 -0.08 1.69
C LEU A 204 -6.98 1.01 0.96
N VAL A 205 -8.22 0.74 0.55
CA VAL A 205 -9.08 1.72 -0.13
C VAL A 205 -9.38 2.92 0.79
N SER A 206 -9.75 2.67 2.04
CA SER A 206 -9.98 3.72 3.03
C SER A 206 -8.74 4.60 3.24
N LEU A 207 -7.57 3.99 3.32
CA LEU A 207 -6.31 4.71 3.49
C LEU A 207 -5.95 5.55 2.27
N MET A 208 -6.23 5.06 1.06
CA MET A 208 -6.09 5.86 -0.16
C MET A 208 -7.03 7.07 -0.14
N ASP A 209 -8.28 6.88 0.23
CA ASP A 209 -9.27 7.97 0.29
C ASP A 209 -8.85 9.05 1.29
N GLN A 210 -8.36 8.65 2.46
CA GLN A 210 -7.81 9.58 3.46
C GLN A 210 -6.62 10.38 2.92
N ASN A 211 -5.73 9.76 2.14
CA ASN A 211 -4.59 10.46 1.54
C ASN A 211 -5.01 11.41 0.42
N ILE A 212 -6.04 11.05 -0.37
CA ILE A 212 -6.63 11.96 -1.36
C ILE A 212 -7.21 13.19 -0.65
N VAL A 213 -7.98 12.98 0.42
CA VAL A 213 -8.55 14.09 1.21
C VAL A 213 -7.43 14.96 1.80
N SER A 214 -6.41 14.35 2.41
CA SER A 214 -5.27 15.07 3.00
C SER A 214 -4.53 15.92 1.96
N TYR A 215 -4.38 15.41 0.74
CA TYR A 215 -3.79 16.16 -0.38
C TYR A 215 -4.67 17.34 -0.80
N LEU A 216 -5.99 17.13 -0.91
CA LEU A 216 -6.93 18.19 -1.27
C LEU A 216 -7.00 19.27 -0.18
N GLU A 217 -6.98 18.90 1.09
CA GLU A 217 -6.95 19.81 2.24
C GLU A 217 -5.73 20.72 2.23
N GLU A 218 -4.59 20.19 1.80
CA GLU A 218 -3.33 20.92 1.81
C GLU A 218 -3.25 21.97 0.68
N TYR A 219 -3.67 21.63 -0.54
CA TYR A 219 -3.47 22.50 -1.71
C TYR A 219 -4.75 23.14 -2.24
N TRP A 220 -5.86 22.40 -2.27
CA TRP A 220 -7.03 22.79 -3.04
C TRP A 220 -8.16 23.39 -2.20
N PHE A 221 -8.38 22.90 -0.97
CA PHE A 221 -9.35 23.47 -0.04
C PHE A 221 -9.03 24.93 0.34
N PRO A 222 -7.76 25.34 0.54
CA PRO A 222 -7.45 26.74 0.81
C PRO A 222 -7.90 27.70 -0.29
N LEU A 223 -7.96 27.25 -1.56
CA LEU A 223 -8.47 28.08 -2.66
C LEU A 223 -9.97 28.35 -2.57
N VAL A 224 -10.73 27.40 -2.01
CA VAL A 224 -12.20 27.50 -1.89
C VAL A 224 -12.62 28.72 -1.09
N ARG A 225 -11.82 29.17 -0.11
CA ARG A 225 -12.11 30.36 0.70
C ARG A 225 -12.27 31.65 -0.12
N TYR A 226 -11.67 31.71 -1.31
CA TYR A 226 -11.80 32.85 -2.22
C TYR A 226 -13.06 32.81 -3.07
N LEU A 227 -13.69 31.65 -3.19
CA LEU A 227 -14.82 31.38 -4.07
C LEU A 227 -16.14 31.17 -3.30
N ASP A 228 -16.07 30.86 -2.02
CA ASP A 228 -17.21 30.46 -1.20
C ASP A 228 -17.35 31.31 0.09
N GLY A 229 -18.38 31.04 0.89
CA GLY A 229 -18.62 31.67 2.18
C GLY A 229 -18.80 33.18 2.06
N ASP A 230 -18.05 33.94 2.86
CA ASP A 230 -18.15 35.40 2.86
C ASP A 230 -17.66 36.03 1.56
N SER A 231 -16.70 35.40 0.87
CA SER A 231 -16.28 35.84 -0.46
C SER A 231 -17.42 35.73 -1.47
N LEU A 232 -18.23 34.66 -1.39
CA LEU A 232 -19.39 34.50 -2.26
C LEU A 232 -20.54 35.46 -1.90
N LYS A 233 -20.78 35.71 -0.61
CA LYS A 233 -21.79 36.67 -0.15
C LYS A 233 -21.48 38.11 -0.60
N LYS A 234 -20.20 38.46 -0.69
CA LYS A 234 -19.71 39.79 -1.12
C LYS A 234 -18.59 39.63 -2.14
N PRO A 235 -18.92 39.25 -3.39
CA PRO A 235 -17.92 38.92 -4.41
C PRO A 235 -17.12 40.16 -4.81
N ARG A 236 -15.80 40.02 -4.89
CA ARG A 236 -14.86 41.08 -5.24
C ARG A 236 -13.85 40.59 -6.27
N GLY A 237 -13.48 41.47 -7.21
CA GLY A 237 -12.40 41.20 -8.16
C GLY A 237 -11.07 40.86 -7.48
N SER A 238 -10.78 41.50 -6.33
CA SER A 238 -9.58 41.19 -5.54
C SER A 238 -9.54 39.75 -5.00
N SER A 239 -10.69 39.13 -4.73
CA SER A 239 -10.74 37.72 -4.31
C SER A 239 -10.45 36.80 -5.49
N LEU A 240 -10.99 37.14 -6.67
CA LEU A 240 -10.71 36.45 -7.93
C LEU A 240 -9.23 36.51 -8.32
N ASP A 241 -8.60 37.67 -8.16
CA ASP A 241 -7.17 37.86 -8.45
C ASP A 241 -6.28 37.00 -7.54
N LYS A 242 -6.61 36.94 -6.25
CA LYS A 242 -5.90 36.08 -5.27
C LYS A 242 -6.06 34.61 -5.60
N PHE A 243 -7.30 34.17 -5.83
CA PHE A 243 -7.60 32.80 -6.28
C PHE A 243 -6.78 32.44 -7.51
N THR A 244 -6.83 33.26 -8.56
CA THR A 244 -6.19 32.97 -9.84
C THR A 244 -4.67 32.83 -9.68
N LYS A 245 -4.04 33.73 -8.92
CA LYS A 245 -2.59 33.67 -8.66
C LYS A 245 -2.20 32.37 -7.95
N GLU A 246 -2.89 32.03 -6.87
CA GLU A 246 -2.58 30.85 -6.07
C GLU A 246 -2.90 29.55 -6.83
N PHE A 247 -4.01 29.52 -7.57
CA PHE A 247 -4.40 28.41 -8.45
C PHE A 247 -3.28 28.07 -9.44
N PHE A 248 -2.78 29.04 -10.21
CA PHE A 248 -1.70 28.78 -11.17
C PHE A 248 -0.38 28.43 -10.49
N THR A 249 -0.10 29.00 -9.31
CA THR A 249 1.10 28.65 -8.53
C THR A 249 1.09 27.17 -8.12
N ILE A 250 -0.07 26.67 -7.68
CA ILE A 250 -0.28 25.26 -7.35
C ILE A 250 -0.19 24.38 -8.60
N CYS A 251 -0.82 24.79 -9.71
CA CYS A 251 -0.78 24.02 -10.93
C CYS A 251 0.66 23.87 -11.44
N ASP A 252 1.39 24.99 -11.54
CA ASP A 252 2.78 25.02 -12.02
C ASP A 252 3.70 24.13 -11.18
N SER A 253 3.52 24.10 -9.86
CA SER A 253 4.33 23.26 -8.97
C SER A 253 4.00 21.77 -9.11
N GLN A 254 2.75 21.42 -9.41
CA GLN A 254 2.28 20.04 -9.48
C GLN A 254 2.36 19.41 -10.87
N MET A 255 2.58 20.21 -11.93
CA MET A 255 2.75 19.69 -13.30
C MET A 255 3.85 18.62 -13.40
N THR A 256 4.91 18.74 -12.59
CA THR A 256 6.11 17.87 -12.62
C THR A 256 6.02 16.71 -11.63
N TRP A 257 4.97 16.63 -10.82
CA TRP A 257 4.81 15.57 -9.85
C TRP A 257 4.50 14.26 -10.55
N LYS A 258 5.23 13.21 -10.18
CA LYS A 258 5.07 11.89 -10.79
C LYS A 258 3.91 11.15 -10.12
N VAL A 259 2.88 10.86 -10.91
CA VAL A 259 1.65 10.18 -10.47
C VAL A 259 1.37 9.01 -11.41
N GLN A 260 0.95 7.87 -10.87
CA GLN A 260 0.53 6.73 -11.69
C GLN A 260 -0.67 7.05 -12.58
N THR A 261 -0.67 6.54 -13.81
CA THR A 261 -1.69 6.87 -14.83
C THR A 261 -3.13 6.68 -14.36
N SER A 262 -3.44 5.57 -13.69
CA SER A 262 -4.81 5.33 -13.20
C SER A 262 -5.24 6.26 -12.06
N LEU A 263 -4.27 6.83 -11.34
CA LEU A 263 -4.50 7.73 -10.22
C LEU A 263 -4.63 9.19 -10.69
N LYS A 264 -3.97 9.55 -11.80
CA LYS A 264 -4.04 10.89 -12.42
C LYS A 264 -5.49 11.33 -12.61
N GLU A 265 -6.29 10.50 -13.29
CA GLU A 265 -7.67 10.86 -13.61
C GLU A 265 -8.50 11.05 -12.35
N ARG A 266 -8.40 10.10 -11.41
CA ARG A 266 -9.09 10.16 -10.13
C ARG A 266 -8.77 11.45 -9.35
N LEU A 267 -7.50 11.86 -9.31
CA LEU A 267 -7.11 13.11 -8.63
C LEU A 267 -7.65 14.34 -9.36
N ARG A 268 -7.54 14.38 -10.69
CA ARG A 268 -8.02 15.50 -11.51
C ARG A 268 -9.53 15.68 -11.37
N GLU A 269 -10.31 14.62 -11.47
CA GLU A 269 -11.76 14.64 -11.25
C GLU A 269 -12.10 15.25 -9.89
N ARG A 270 -11.44 14.79 -8.82
CA ARG A 270 -11.68 15.31 -7.46
C ARG A 270 -11.34 16.80 -7.32
N ILE A 271 -10.32 17.27 -8.02
CA ILE A 271 -9.95 18.70 -8.05
C ILE A 271 -10.99 19.50 -8.86
N VAL A 272 -11.41 18.99 -10.03
CA VAL A 272 -12.44 19.61 -10.87
C VAL A 272 -13.75 19.76 -10.11
N ASP A 273 -14.23 18.68 -9.50
CA ASP A 273 -15.49 18.64 -8.72
C ASP A 273 -15.47 19.64 -7.56
N LEU A 274 -14.29 19.85 -6.97
CA LEU A 274 -14.11 20.78 -5.86
C LEU A 274 -14.10 22.25 -6.32
N ILE A 275 -13.34 22.56 -7.38
CA ILE A 275 -13.00 23.94 -7.75
C ILE A 275 -13.97 24.53 -8.77
N VAL A 276 -14.26 23.80 -9.85
CA VAL A 276 -14.96 24.36 -11.03
C VAL A 276 -16.39 24.81 -10.69
N PRO A 277 -17.23 24.02 -9.98
CA PRO A 277 -18.58 24.47 -9.63
C PRO A 277 -18.59 25.76 -8.80
N LYS A 278 -17.69 25.85 -7.80
CA LYS A 278 -17.59 27.02 -6.93
C LYS A 278 -17.12 28.25 -7.69
N TYR A 279 -16.17 28.08 -8.61
CA TYR A 279 -15.67 29.15 -9.47
C TYR A 279 -16.79 29.71 -10.36
N VAL A 280 -17.58 28.84 -11.00
CA VAL A 280 -18.72 29.24 -11.84
C VAL A 280 -19.76 30.02 -11.05
N ILE A 281 -20.12 29.55 -9.85
CA ILE A 281 -21.08 30.23 -8.97
C ILE A 281 -20.55 31.61 -8.56
N PHE A 282 -19.28 31.69 -8.16
CA PHE A 282 -18.64 32.94 -7.78
C PHE A 282 -18.63 33.96 -8.93
N LEU A 283 -18.28 33.54 -10.15
CA LEU A 283 -18.28 34.42 -11.32
C LEU A 283 -19.68 34.97 -11.63
N LYS A 284 -20.72 34.14 -11.53
CA LYS A 284 -22.12 34.59 -11.71
C LYS A 284 -22.50 35.64 -10.66
N ALA A 285 -22.16 35.40 -9.39
CA ALA A 285 -22.42 36.34 -8.31
C ALA A 285 -21.67 37.68 -8.51
N LEU A 286 -20.41 37.61 -8.94
CA LEU A 286 -19.60 38.80 -9.23
C LEU A 286 -20.22 39.64 -10.37
N GLN A 287 -20.76 39.01 -11.40
CA GLN A 287 -21.42 39.70 -12.53
C GLN A 287 -22.76 40.33 -12.15
N GLY A 288 -23.52 39.69 -11.25
CA GLY A 288 -24.82 40.13 -10.77
C GLY A 288 -24.80 41.26 -9.73
N THR A 289 -23.62 41.66 -9.24
CA THR A 289 -23.51 42.69 -8.19
C THR A 289 -23.83 44.10 -8.75
N PRO A 290 -24.77 44.88 -8.16
CA PRO A 290 -25.29 46.13 -8.73
C PRO A 290 -24.34 47.34 -8.78
N SER A 291 -23.03 47.19 -8.54
CA SER A 291 -22.03 48.26 -8.72
C SER A 291 -21.75 48.58 -10.20
N SER A 292 -22.79 48.44 -11.01
CA SER A 292 -22.94 48.79 -12.42
C SER A 292 -22.58 50.24 -12.75
N TRP A 293 -22.67 51.16 -11.78
CA TRP A 293 -22.36 52.57 -12.01
C TRP A 293 -20.85 52.86 -12.13
N LEU A 294 -19.98 52.01 -11.56
CA LEU A 294 -18.51 52.09 -11.71
C LEU A 294 -17.97 51.28 -12.90
N LYS A 295 -18.82 50.54 -13.63
CA LYS A 295 -18.41 49.71 -14.79
C LYS A 295 -17.77 50.52 -15.94
N ARG A 296 -17.86 51.85 -15.92
CA ARG A 296 -17.24 52.75 -16.92
C ARG A 296 -15.93 53.42 -16.47
N VAL A 297 -15.67 53.58 -15.17
CA VAL A 297 -14.49 54.33 -14.67
C VAL A 297 -13.35 53.40 -14.24
N CYS A 298 -13.64 52.16 -13.84
CA CYS A 298 -12.61 51.21 -13.38
C CYS A 298 -12.10 50.23 -14.47
N ARG A 299 -12.65 50.27 -15.70
CA ARG A 299 -12.13 49.47 -16.84
C ARG A 299 -10.67 49.81 -17.21
N ALA A 300 -10.13 50.92 -16.68
CA ALA A 300 -8.77 51.36 -16.96
C ALA A 300 -7.69 50.83 -15.99
N ARG A 301 -7.99 49.96 -15.01
CA ARG A 301 -6.98 49.57 -13.98
C ARG A 301 -6.84 48.10 -13.60
N SER A 302 -7.56 47.17 -14.24
CA SER A 302 -7.28 45.74 -14.09
C SER A 302 -7.11 45.10 -15.47
N GLU A 303 -5.86 45.01 -15.92
CA GLU A 303 -5.45 44.39 -17.19
C GLU A 303 -5.42 42.86 -17.14
N LYS A 304 -5.85 42.23 -16.03
CA LYS A 304 -5.74 40.77 -15.88
C LYS A 304 -6.95 40.07 -16.52
N PRO A 305 -6.74 39.11 -17.43
CA PRO A 305 -7.84 38.38 -18.06
C PRO A 305 -8.59 37.55 -17.02
N ILE A 306 -9.93 37.60 -17.09
CA ILE A 306 -10.80 36.66 -16.37
C ILE A 306 -10.79 35.35 -17.15
N TYR A 307 -10.41 34.26 -16.49
CA TYR A 307 -10.35 32.94 -17.11
C TYR A 307 -11.73 32.28 -17.17
N PRO A 308 -12.18 31.77 -18.33
CA PRO A 308 -13.40 30.96 -18.41
C PRO A 308 -13.27 29.66 -17.60
N ALA A 309 -14.37 29.18 -17.02
CA ALA A 309 -14.37 27.92 -16.27
C ALA A 309 -13.86 26.70 -17.08
N PRO A 310 -14.16 26.54 -18.38
CA PRO A 310 -13.57 25.48 -19.19
C PRO A 310 -12.04 25.55 -19.28
N GLN A 311 -11.46 26.76 -19.21
CA GLN A 311 -10.01 26.93 -19.24
C GLN A 311 -9.36 26.49 -17.91
N LEU A 312 -10.02 26.69 -16.77
CA LEU A 312 -9.55 26.16 -15.49
C LEU A 312 -9.58 24.64 -15.48
N GLU A 313 -10.68 24.06 -15.98
CA GLU A 313 -10.80 22.60 -16.08
C GLU A 313 -9.66 22.03 -16.94
N GLU A 314 -9.39 22.60 -18.12
CA GLU A 314 -8.31 22.14 -19.00
C GLU A 314 -6.94 22.18 -18.31
N VAL A 315 -6.66 23.23 -17.54
CA VAL A 315 -5.42 23.33 -16.76
C VAL A 315 -5.34 22.22 -15.71
N ILE A 316 -6.44 21.94 -14.99
CA ILE A 316 -6.50 20.85 -14.01
C ILE A 316 -6.30 19.50 -14.70
N ARG A 317 -6.91 19.28 -15.88
CA ARG A 317 -6.75 18.05 -16.67
C ARG A 317 -5.30 17.84 -17.12
N GLY A 318 -4.53 18.91 -17.28
CA GLY A 318 -3.10 18.86 -17.61
C GLY A 318 -2.15 18.54 -16.45
N LEU A 319 -2.60 18.52 -15.19
CA LEU A 319 -1.74 18.27 -14.03
C LEU A 319 -1.06 16.89 -14.09
N PHE A 320 0.16 16.75 -13.57
CA PHE A 320 0.90 15.49 -13.49
C PHE A 320 1.38 14.90 -14.83
N GLU A 321 1.40 15.68 -15.91
CA GLU A 321 1.80 15.19 -17.24
C GLU A 321 3.27 15.43 -17.63
N ARG A 322 4.05 16.21 -16.87
CA ARG A 322 5.45 16.53 -17.22
C ARG A 322 6.47 15.62 -16.56
#